data_AF-A0A1G8V756-F1
#
_entry.id   AF-A0A1G8V756-F1
#
_cell.length_a   1.000
_cell.length_b   1.000
_cell.length_c   1.000
_cell.angle_alpha   90.00
_cell.angle_beta   90.00
_cell.angle_gamma   90.00
#
_symmetry.space_group_name_H-M   'P 1'
#
loop_
_entity.id
_entity.type
_entity.pdbx_description
1 polymer ?
#
loop_
_entity_poly.entity_id
_entity_poly.type
_entity_poly.pdbx_seq_one_letter_code
_entity_poly.pdbx_strand_id
1 'polypeptide(L)'
;MLSRCDLIKGAAVALLTLSIQGAWAQETRMNLFKIVTIKDEIIVGLSAEELQALGGNDASALAHALAQKGDLTVWQYSVHRGPNGELQQAPTAKIGLLANASLRVEPYSTPYQIVPHP
;
A
#
# COMPACT_ATOMS: atom_id res chain seq x y z
N MET A 1 66.08 36.89 19.10
CA MET A 1 65.41 37.94 18.29
C MET A 1 64.46 37.24 17.34
N LEU A 2 63.15 37.52 17.45
CA LEU A 2 62.09 36.89 16.66
C LEU A 2 62.22 37.24 15.17
N SER A 3 61.99 36.28 14.26
CA SER A 3 61.24 36.56 13.03
C SER A 3 60.80 35.31 12.27
N ARG A 4 59.49 35.08 12.32
CA ARG A 4 58.58 34.80 11.21
C ARG A 4 58.97 33.73 10.20
N CYS A 5 58.36 32.56 10.35
CA CYS A 5 57.80 31.79 9.26
C CYS A 5 56.80 30.84 9.91
N ASP A 6 55.50 31.01 9.68
CA ASP A 6 54.66 29.84 9.43
C ASP A 6 53.37 30.27 8.74
N LEU A 7 53.31 29.84 7.48
CA LEU A 7 52.31 30.12 6.49
C LEU A 7 51.10 29.22 6.76
N ILE A 8 50.01 29.86 7.14
CA ILE A 8 48.67 29.28 7.29
C ILE A 8 48.27 28.58 5.99
N LYS A 9 48.10 27.25 6.01
CA LYS A 9 47.33 26.52 5.00
C LYS A 9 46.22 25.77 5.69
N GLY A 10 45.03 26.36 5.62
CA GLY A 10 43.79 25.77 6.08
C GLY A 10 43.45 24.49 5.32
N ALA A 11 43.03 23.49 6.07
CA ALA A 11 42.29 22.35 5.55
C ALA A 11 40.89 22.40 6.16
N ALA A 12 39.97 23.07 5.47
CA ALA A 12 38.55 22.99 5.79
C ALA A 12 38.03 21.64 5.26
N VAL A 13 37.93 20.66 6.16
CA VAL A 13 37.30 19.37 5.85
C VAL A 13 35.78 19.59 5.91
N ALA A 14 35.16 19.81 4.76
CA ALA A 14 33.71 19.78 4.62
C ALA A 14 33.25 18.32 4.55
N LEU A 15 32.84 17.75 5.70
CA LEU A 15 32.20 16.44 5.73
C LEU A 15 30.77 16.59 5.17
N LEU A 16 30.56 16.07 3.96
CA LEU A 16 29.24 15.89 3.34
C LEU A 16 28.38 15.00 4.23
N THR A 17 27.36 15.58 4.87
CA THR A 17 26.28 14.84 5.50
C THR A 17 25.44 14.17 4.41
N LEU A 18 25.65 12.87 4.19
CA LEU A 18 24.68 12.07 3.46
C LEU A 18 23.41 12.01 4.31
N SER A 19 22.39 12.74 3.87
CA SER A 19 21.02 12.57 4.35
C SER A 19 20.58 11.15 3.99
N ILE A 20 20.64 10.24 4.95
CA ILE A 20 19.88 8.99 4.90
C ILE A 20 18.42 9.42 4.92
N GLN A 21 17.81 9.51 3.74
CA GLN A 21 16.36 9.55 3.63
C GLN A 21 15.88 8.19 4.14
N GLY A 22 15.58 8.13 5.43
CA GLY A 22 14.77 7.05 5.96
C GLY A 22 13.48 7.06 5.16
N ALA A 23 13.34 6.09 4.26
CA ALA A 23 12.04 5.77 3.69
C ALA A 23 11.16 5.47 4.89
N TRP A 24 10.33 6.43 5.28
CA TRP A 24 9.30 6.20 6.26
C TRP A 24 8.50 5.02 5.73
N ALA A 25 8.61 3.88 6.39
CA ALA A 25 7.65 2.80 6.27
C ALA A 25 6.35 3.36 6.84
N GLN A 26 5.67 4.20 6.05
CA GLN A 26 4.26 4.47 6.21
C GLN A 26 3.64 3.10 6.14
N GLU A 27 3.25 2.56 7.29
CA GLU A 27 2.59 1.28 7.38
C GLU A 27 1.34 1.38 6.50
N THR A 28 1.48 0.89 5.27
CA THR A 28 0.49 1.14 4.23
C THR A 28 -0.67 0.24 4.58
N ARG A 29 -1.61 0.80 5.35
CA ARG A 29 -2.77 0.05 5.81
C ARG A 29 -3.66 -0.23 4.63
N MET A 30 -3.88 -1.53 4.41
CA MET A 30 -4.76 -2.04 3.38
C MET A 30 -6.15 -2.24 3.97
N ASN A 31 -7.15 -1.72 3.27
CA ASN A 31 -8.55 -1.96 3.54
C ASN A 31 -9.01 -3.10 2.64
N LEU A 32 -9.56 -4.14 3.25
CA LEU A 32 -10.01 -5.32 2.52
C LEU A 32 -11.52 -5.29 2.36
N PHE A 33 -11.96 -5.71 1.18
CA PHE A 33 -13.36 -5.84 0.82
C PHE A 33 -13.61 -7.23 0.27
N LYS A 34 -14.73 -7.81 0.64
CA LYS A 34 -15.25 -9.01 0.01
C LYS A 34 -16.17 -8.59 -1.11
N ILE A 35 -15.88 -9.05 -2.31
CA ILE A 35 -16.79 -8.96 -3.44
C ILE A 35 -17.55 -10.28 -3.51
N VAL A 36 -18.87 -10.20 -3.38
CA VAL A 36 -19.78 -11.34 -3.47
C VAL A 36 -20.47 -11.28 -4.83
N THR A 37 -20.26 -12.32 -5.63
CA THR A 37 -20.98 -12.54 -6.90
C THR A 37 -21.92 -13.73 -6.76
N ILE A 38 -22.69 -14.02 -7.81
CA ILE A 38 -23.52 -15.22 -7.88
C ILE A 38 -22.67 -16.50 -7.90
N LYS A 39 -21.46 -16.43 -8.44
CA LYS A 39 -20.60 -17.61 -8.66
C LYS A 39 -19.58 -17.81 -7.56
N ASP A 40 -19.05 -16.72 -7.02
CA ASP A 40 -17.86 -16.73 -6.17
C ASP A 40 -17.79 -15.53 -5.23
N GLU A 41 -16.91 -15.66 -4.24
CA GLU A 41 -16.49 -14.57 -3.36
C GLU A 41 -15.00 -14.36 -3.54
N ILE A 42 -14.59 -13.10 -3.69
CA ILE A 42 -13.18 -12.73 -3.80
C ILE A 42 -12.85 -11.64 -2.79
N ILE A 43 -11.67 -11.72 -2.18
CA ILE A 43 -11.17 -10.65 -1.31
C ILE A 43 -10.28 -9.74 -2.14
N VAL A 44 -10.54 -8.44 -2.07
CA VAL A 44 -9.75 -7.40 -2.72
C VAL A 44 -9.24 -6.43 -1.67
N GLY A 45 -8.10 -5.79 -1.93
CA GLY A 45 -7.50 -4.81 -1.05
C GLY A 45 -7.19 -3.52 -1.77
N LEU A 46 -7.43 -2.40 -1.07
CA LEU A 46 -7.09 -1.05 -1.50
C LEU A 46 -6.43 -0.29 -0.34
N SER A 47 -5.42 0.50 -0.66
CA SER A 47 -4.86 1.48 0.26
C SER A 47 -5.87 2.59 0.59
N ALA A 48 -5.62 3.32 1.69
CA ALA A 48 -6.45 4.47 2.05
C ALA A 48 -6.45 5.58 0.97
N GLU A 49 -5.33 5.73 0.25
CA GLU A 49 -5.17 6.72 -0.82
C GLU A 49 -5.99 6.34 -2.06
N GLU A 50 -5.95 5.06 -2.44
CA GLU A 50 -6.76 4.55 -3.54
C GLU A 50 -8.26 4.67 -3.24
N LEU A 51 -8.70 4.34 -2.03
CA LEU A 51 -10.10 4.54 -1.63
C LEU A 51 -10.52 6.01 -1.69
N GLN A 52 -9.68 6.92 -1.20
CA GLN A 52 -9.94 8.35 -1.31
C GLN A 52 -10.06 8.80 -2.77
N ALA A 53 -9.22 8.25 -3.66
CA ALA A 53 -9.34 8.49 -5.10
C ALA A 53 -10.62 7.91 -5.73
N LEU A 54 -11.27 6.93 -5.08
CA LEU A 54 -12.61 6.44 -5.44
C LEU A 54 -13.74 7.30 -4.83
N GLY A 55 -13.42 8.29 -4.01
CA GLY A 55 -14.39 9.23 -3.45
C GLY A 55 -14.91 8.87 -2.05
N GLY A 56 -14.23 8.00 -1.30
CA GLY A 56 -14.60 7.68 0.08
C GLY A 56 -13.59 6.79 0.81
N ASN A 57 -14.02 6.08 1.85
CA ASN A 57 -13.13 5.22 2.65
C ASN A 57 -13.76 3.88 3.05
N ASP A 58 -14.91 3.54 2.46
CA ASP A 58 -15.74 2.41 2.86
C ASP A 58 -16.15 1.55 1.65
N ALA A 59 -16.90 0.48 1.93
CA ALA A 59 -17.39 -0.44 0.90
C ALA A 59 -18.32 0.28 -0.10
N SER A 60 -19.07 1.28 0.37
CA SER A 60 -19.98 2.08 -0.46
C SER A 60 -19.21 2.86 -1.53
N ALA A 61 -18.07 3.46 -1.17
CA ALA A 61 -17.21 4.17 -2.12
C ALA A 61 -16.73 3.25 -3.25
N LEU A 62 -16.25 2.04 -2.91
CA LEU A 62 -15.83 1.05 -3.90
C LEU A 62 -16.99 0.61 -4.80
N ALA A 63 -18.16 0.33 -4.21
CA ALA A 63 -19.36 -0.06 -4.95
C ALA A 63 -19.85 1.04 -5.90
N HIS A 64 -19.88 2.29 -5.44
CA HIS A 64 -20.25 3.43 -6.27
C HIS A 64 -19.26 3.66 -7.41
N ALA A 65 -17.96 3.60 -7.13
CA ALA A 65 -16.94 3.75 -8.17
C ALA A 65 -17.05 2.65 -9.23
N LEU A 66 -17.30 1.40 -8.82
CA LEU A 66 -17.52 0.30 -9.74
C LEU A 66 -18.77 0.50 -10.59
N ALA A 67 -19.89 0.92 -9.99
CA ALA A 67 -21.13 1.19 -10.69
C ALA A 67 -21.01 2.36 -11.68
N GLN A 68 -20.22 3.39 -11.37
CA GLN A 68 -20.01 4.56 -12.23
C GLN A 68 -19.05 4.29 -13.39
N LYS A 69 -17.94 3.58 -13.12
CA LYS A 69 -16.88 3.34 -14.10
C LYS A 69 -17.15 2.12 -14.98
N GLY A 70 -17.96 1.17 -14.50
CA GLY A 70 -18.24 -0.09 -15.19
C GLY A 70 -17.21 -1.18 -14.90
N ASP A 71 -15.95 -0.79 -14.65
CA ASP A 71 -14.90 -1.68 -14.20
C ASP A 71 -13.88 -0.98 -13.28
N LEU A 72 -13.14 -1.77 -12.51
CA LEU A 72 -12.05 -1.32 -11.65
C LEU A 72 -10.92 -2.33 -11.68
N THR A 73 -9.68 -1.86 -11.73
CA THR A 73 -8.52 -2.75 -11.51
C THR A 73 -8.12 -2.71 -10.04
N VAL A 74 -8.12 -3.87 -9.37
CA VAL A 74 -7.86 -4.00 -7.92
C VAL A 74 -6.92 -5.16 -7.63
N TRP A 75 -6.27 -5.14 -6.47
CA TRP A 75 -5.48 -6.28 -5.99
C TRP A 75 -6.37 -7.30 -5.30
N GLN A 76 -6.30 -8.55 -5.73
CA GLN A 76 -6.88 -9.70 -5.04
C GLN A 76 -5.97 -10.13 -3.90
N TYR A 77 -6.57 -10.50 -2.77
CA TYR A 77 -5.90 -10.99 -1.58
C TYR A 77 -6.31 -12.42 -1.26
N SER A 78 -5.39 -13.18 -0.70
CA SER A 78 -5.63 -14.54 -0.20
C SER A 78 -4.72 -14.85 0.98
N VAL A 79 -5.03 -15.91 1.72
CA VAL A 79 -4.18 -16.38 2.81
C VAL A 79 -2.98 -17.12 2.23
N HIS A 80 -1.79 -16.67 2.58
CA HIS A 80 -0.53 -17.26 2.19
C HIS A 80 0.33 -17.54 3.42
N ARG A 81 1.27 -18.46 3.27
CA ARG A 81 2.29 -18.70 4.28
C ARG A 81 3.44 -17.72 4.07
N GLY A 82 3.74 -16.90 5.08
CA GLY A 82 4.84 -15.95 5.09
C GLY A 82 6.20 -16.64 5.24
N PRO A 83 7.30 -15.88 5.14
CA PRO A 83 8.67 -16.40 5.15
C PRO A 83 9.03 -17.23 6.40
N ASN A 84 8.43 -16.94 7.56
CA ASN A 84 8.69 -17.66 8.81
C ASN A 84 7.60 -18.71 9.14
N GLY A 85 6.71 -19.01 8.18
CA GLY A 85 5.67 -20.01 8.34
C GLY A 85 4.34 -19.49 8.90
N GLU A 86 4.24 -18.20 9.23
CA GLU A 86 3.03 -17.52 9.66
C GLU A 86 1.97 -17.46 8.55
N LEU A 87 0.69 -17.43 8.93
CA LEU A 87 -0.39 -17.17 7.98
C LEU A 87 -0.62 -15.66 7.86
N GLN A 88 -0.58 -15.17 6.64
CA GLN A 88 -0.75 -13.76 6.31
C GLN A 88 -1.77 -13.58 5.18
N GLN A 89 -2.52 -12.51 5.21
CA GLN A 89 -3.40 -12.11 4.12
C GLN A 89 -2.57 -11.26 3.15
N ALA A 90 -2.24 -11.80 1.98
CA ALA A 90 -1.29 -11.19 1.06
C ALA A 90 -1.87 -11.00 -0.35
N PRO A 91 -1.39 -9.98 -1.10
CA PRO A 91 -1.78 -9.77 -2.48
C PRO A 91 -1.35 -10.96 -3.34
N THR A 92 -2.24 -11.41 -4.21
CA THR A 92 -2.02 -12.59 -5.07
C THR A 92 -1.95 -12.20 -6.55
N ALA A 93 -2.88 -11.36 -7.01
CA ALA A 93 -2.94 -10.92 -8.40
C ALA A 93 -3.64 -9.57 -8.52
N LYS A 94 -3.30 -8.80 -9.55
CA LYS A 94 -4.06 -7.61 -9.93
C LYS A 94 -5.11 -8.02 -10.96
N ILE A 95 -6.38 -7.75 -10.68
CA ILE A 95 -7.53 -8.25 -11.45
C ILE A 95 -8.42 -7.10 -11.92
N GLY A 96 -9.10 -7.31 -13.06
CA GLY A 96 -10.19 -6.47 -13.50
C GLY A 96 -11.50 -6.91 -12.87
N LEU A 97 -12.09 -6.04 -12.04
CA LEU A 97 -13.39 -6.22 -11.45
C LEU A 97 -14.44 -5.53 -12.32
N LEU A 98 -15.42 -6.27 -12.83
CA LEU A 98 -16.48 -5.75 -13.69
C LEU A 98 -17.76 -5.53 -12.88
N ALA A 99 -18.46 -4.43 -13.15
CA ALA A 99 -19.76 -4.14 -12.57
C ALA A 99 -20.80 -5.16 -13.04
N ASN A 100 -21.64 -5.63 -12.12
CA ASN A 100 -22.75 -6.53 -12.41
C ASN A 100 -23.91 -6.23 -11.45
N ALA A 101 -25.15 -6.36 -11.91
CA ALA A 101 -26.34 -6.03 -11.13
C ALA A 101 -26.52 -6.85 -9.84
N SER A 102 -25.89 -8.03 -9.73
CA SER A 102 -25.95 -8.88 -8.54
C SER A 102 -24.65 -8.90 -7.73
N LEU A 103 -23.71 -8.00 -8.02
CA LEU A 103 -22.47 -7.85 -7.26
C LEU A 103 -22.72 -7.06 -5.99
N ARG A 104 -22.22 -7.57 -4.85
CA ARG A 104 -22.23 -6.87 -3.57
C ARG A 104 -20.81 -6.67 -3.07
N VAL A 105 -20.54 -5.51 -2.49
CA VAL A 105 -19.27 -5.18 -1.83
C VAL A 105 -19.52 -5.14 -0.33
N GLU A 106 -18.75 -5.90 0.43
CA GLU A 106 -18.81 -5.96 1.89
C GLU A 106 -17.44 -5.63 2.48
N PRO A 107 -17.37 -4.97 3.65
CA PRO A 107 -16.12 -4.87 4.38
C PRO A 107 -15.63 -6.26 4.78
N TYR A 108 -14.31 -6.49 4.69
CA TYR A 108 -13.69 -7.75 5.09
C TYR A 108 -12.64 -7.50 6.18
N SER A 109 -12.77 -8.24 7.28
CA SER A 109 -11.79 -8.23 8.38
C SER A 109 -11.20 -9.62 8.54
N THR A 110 -9.92 -9.68 8.87
CA THR A 110 -9.20 -10.94 9.03
C THR A 110 -8.33 -10.88 10.29
N PRO A 111 -8.16 -12.01 11.00
CA PRO A 111 -7.22 -12.09 12.11
C PRO A 111 -5.75 -12.17 11.63
N TYR A 112 -5.51 -12.40 10.33
CA TYR A 112 -4.16 -12.51 9.79
C TYR A 112 -3.53 -11.15 9.55
N GLN A 113 -2.21 -11.09 9.66
CA GLN A 113 -1.46 -9.90 9.24
C GLN A 113 -1.72 -9.62 7.77
N ILE A 114 -2.06 -8.37 7.44
CA ILE A 114 -2.31 -7.95 6.06
C ILE A 114 -1.01 -7.39 5.50
N VAL A 115 -0.54 -7.96 4.40
CA VAL A 115 0.67 -7.51 3.70
C VAL A 115 0.29 -6.47 2.65
N PRO A 116 0.97 -5.30 2.58
CA PRO A 116 0.67 -4.31 1.56
C PRO A 116 0.99 -4.82 0.15
N HIS A 117 0.20 -4.38 -0.83
CA HIS A 117 0.53 -4.58 -2.24
C HIS A 117 1.64 -3.63 -2.72
N PRO A 118 2.40 -4.01 -3.77
CA PRO A 118 3.40 -3.15 -4.38
C PRO A 118 2.82 -1.87 -5.00
#